data_AF-A0A420Z8D8-F1
#
_entry.id   AF-A0A420Z8D8-F1
#
_cell.length_a   1.000
_cell.length_b   1.000
_cell.length_c   1.000
_cell.angle_alpha   90.00
_cell.angle_beta   90.00
_cell.angle_gamma   90.00
#
_symmetry.space_group_name_H-M   'P 1'
#
loop_
_entity.id
_entity.type
_entity.pdbx_description
1 polymer ?
#
loop_
_entity_poly.entity_id
_entity_poly.type
_entity_poly.pdbx_seq_one_letter_code
_entity_poly.pdbx_strand_id
1 'polypeptide(L)'
;QATRVELKSGGSLVIEQTEALVAIDVNSGRYRKQTNAEQTAFKINLEAAKEIVRQLKLRDMGGLIICDFIDMRENRNKREIEKEFRNALKSDRARSRALRMSAFGLIELTRQRMRPSLHSSTYLKCSHCDGAGVVKSFESQSIEVLRTVRLAASKAVVRRIELTVASAVASFLLNQRRSVLMQIEADFEKKIRVYADHSDASAQPKIVCYDERGSIVRF
;
A
#
# COMPACT_ATOMS: atom_id res chain seq x y z
N GLN A 1 -1.71 -3.20 5.56
CA GLN A 1 -2.73 -3.86 4.71
C GLN A 1 -3.10 -5.16 5.39
N ALA A 2 -4.38 -5.57 5.36
CA ALA A 2 -4.77 -6.85 5.95
C ALA A 2 -4.08 -8.00 5.21
N THR A 3 -3.18 -8.70 5.89
CA THR A 3 -2.44 -9.87 5.38
C THR A 3 -3.37 -11.07 5.22
N ARG A 4 -4.47 -11.13 5.99
CA ARG A 4 -5.45 -12.21 5.98
C ARG A 4 -6.73 -11.82 5.24
N VAL A 5 -7.27 -12.74 4.45
CA VAL A 5 -8.55 -12.61 3.75
C VAL A 5 -9.41 -13.85 4.02
N GLU A 6 -10.59 -13.66 4.62
CA GLU A 6 -11.52 -14.77 4.90
C GLU A 6 -12.25 -15.21 3.61
N LEU A 7 -12.41 -16.52 3.45
CA LEU A 7 -13.18 -17.15 2.39
C LEU A 7 -14.60 -17.46 2.90
N LYS A 8 -15.59 -17.44 2.01
CA LYS A 8 -17.00 -17.73 2.31
C LYS A 8 -17.20 -19.13 2.88
N SER A 9 -16.39 -20.10 2.43
CA SER A 9 -16.45 -21.48 2.94
C SER A 9 -15.72 -21.68 4.28
N GLY A 10 -15.23 -20.62 4.94
CA GLY A 10 -14.60 -20.68 6.26
C GLY A 10 -13.08 -20.96 6.26
N GLY A 11 -12.46 -21.00 5.07
CA GLY A 11 -11.01 -20.94 4.92
C GLY A 11 -10.48 -19.50 4.92
N SER A 12 -9.18 -19.31 4.77
CA SER A 12 -8.58 -17.98 4.68
C SER A 12 -7.31 -17.98 3.84
N LEU A 13 -7.05 -16.87 3.16
CA LEU A 13 -5.78 -16.60 2.48
C LEU A 13 -4.86 -15.78 3.40
N VAL A 14 -3.57 -16.10 3.41
CA VAL A 14 -2.53 -15.27 4.00
C VAL A 14 -1.63 -14.79 2.86
N ILE A 15 -1.48 -13.47 2.71
CA ILE A 15 -0.74 -12.84 1.62
C ILE A 15 0.46 -12.09 2.21
N GLU A 16 1.65 -12.52 1.84
CA GLU A 16 2.92 -11.94 2.27
C GLU A 16 3.71 -11.42 1.08
N GLN A 17 4.09 -10.15 1.14
CA GLN A 17 4.92 -9.53 0.12
C GLN A 17 6.35 -9.45 0.63
N THR A 18 7.27 -10.07 -0.10
CA THR A 18 8.72 -9.98 0.14
C THR A 18 9.36 -9.04 -0.87
N GLU A 19 10.69 -8.92 -0.80
CA GLU A 19 11.47 -8.15 -1.77
C GLU A 19 11.35 -8.72 -3.20
N ALA A 20 11.45 -10.04 -3.33
CA ALA A 20 11.53 -10.71 -4.62
C ALA A 20 10.18 -11.21 -5.15
N LEU A 21 9.26 -11.59 -4.25
CA LEU A 21 8.03 -12.28 -4.63
C LEU A 21 6.85 -12.00 -3.68
N VAL A 22 5.67 -12.40 -4.09
CA VAL A 22 4.48 -12.46 -3.24
C VAL A 22 4.16 -13.92 -2.95
N ALA A 23 4.14 -14.31 -1.68
CA ALA A 23 3.73 -15.62 -1.22
C ALA A 23 2.26 -15.57 -0.76
N ILE A 24 1.46 -16.54 -1.17
CA ILE A 24 0.06 -16.65 -0.79
C ILE A 24 -0.21 -18.06 -0.29
N ASP A 25 -0.63 -18.18 0.97
CA ASP A 25 -0.94 -19.46 1.62
C ASP A 25 -2.46 -19.62 1.81
N VAL A 26 -2.98 -20.83 1.52
CA VAL A 26 -4.41 -21.17 1.61
C VAL A 26 -4.67 -22.06 2.82
N ASN A 27 -5.40 -21.52 3.79
CA ASN A 27 -5.77 -22.24 5.00
C ASN A 27 -7.23 -22.74 4.95
N SER A 28 -7.45 -23.97 5.40
CA SER A 28 -8.80 -24.57 5.51
C SER A 28 -9.61 -24.07 6.72
N GLY A 29 -9.00 -23.31 7.63
CA GLY A 29 -9.63 -22.83 8.85
C GLY A 29 -9.99 -23.97 9.84
N ARG A 30 -10.86 -23.69 10.82
CA ARG A 30 -11.30 -24.69 11.83
C ARG A 30 -12.31 -25.72 11.30
N TYR A 31 -12.58 -25.76 10.00
CA TYR A 31 -13.52 -26.69 9.37
C TYR A 31 -12.92 -28.11 9.21
N ARG A 32 -12.55 -28.75 10.33
CA ARG A 32 -12.08 -30.15 10.40
C ARG A 32 -13.17 -31.15 10.84
N LYS A 33 -14.46 -30.83 10.62
CA LYS A 33 -15.59 -31.62 11.15
C LYS A 33 -16.31 -32.50 10.13
N GLN A 34 -15.71 -32.85 8.99
CA GLN A 34 -16.35 -33.77 8.04
C GLN A 34 -15.44 -34.92 7.61
N THR A 35 -16.08 -36.08 7.42
CA THR A 35 -15.56 -37.36 6.94
C THR A 35 -14.89 -37.29 5.56
N ASN A 36 -14.90 -36.12 4.89
CA ASN A 36 -14.34 -35.92 3.56
C ASN A 36 -13.43 -34.68 3.49
N ALA A 37 -12.22 -34.82 4.05
CA ALA A 37 -11.20 -33.78 4.04
C ALA A 37 -10.77 -33.37 2.61
N GLU A 38 -10.71 -34.33 1.69
CA GLU A 38 -10.33 -34.09 0.28
C GLU A 38 -11.34 -33.18 -0.43
N GLN A 39 -12.64 -33.46 -0.30
CA GLN A 39 -13.69 -32.60 -0.88
C GLN A 39 -13.69 -31.20 -0.27
N THR A 40 -13.42 -31.10 1.03
CA THR A 40 -13.33 -29.80 1.72
C THR A 40 -12.14 -28.99 1.19
N ALA A 41 -10.96 -29.62 1.09
CA ALA A 41 -9.76 -29.00 0.53
C ALA A 41 -10.00 -28.54 -0.91
N PHE A 42 -10.60 -29.39 -1.75
CA PHE A 42 -10.93 -29.04 -3.13
C PHE A 42 -11.85 -27.82 -3.23
N LYS A 43 -12.93 -27.78 -2.42
CA LYS A 43 -13.87 -26.66 -2.40
C LYS A 43 -13.20 -25.35 -1.97
N ILE A 44 -12.38 -25.40 -0.91
CA ILE A 44 -11.66 -24.23 -0.41
C ILE A 44 -10.63 -23.75 -1.44
N ASN A 45 -9.88 -24.65 -2.06
CA ASN A 45 -8.90 -24.29 -3.09
C ASN A 45 -9.55 -23.68 -4.35
N LEU A 46 -10.72 -24.18 -4.79
CA LEU A 46 -11.47 -23.56 -5.89
C LEU A 46 -11.91 -22.14 -5.57
N GLU A 47 -12.35 -21.91 -4.34
CA GLU A 47 -12.72 -20.57 -3.87
C GLU A 47 -11.49 -19.66 -3.77
N ALA A 48 -10.41 -20.18 -3.18
CA ALA A 48 -9.13 -19.52 -3.07
C ALA A 48 -8.60 -19.10 -4.43
N ALA A 49 -8.67 -19.95 -5.46
CA ALA A 49 -8.20 -19.64 -6.80
C ALA A 49 -8.84 -18.35 -7.37
N LYS A 50 -10.15 -18.20 -7.18
CA LYS A 50 -10.88 -16.99 -7.60
C LYS A 50 -10.50 -15.78 -6.74
N GLU A 51 -10.43 -15.96 -5.43
CA GLU A 51 -10.18 -14.89 -4.49
C GLU A 51 -8.75 -14.36 -4.58
N ILE A 52 -7.75 -15.23 -4.78
CA ILE A 52 -6.36 -14.86 -5.03
C ILE A 52 -6.30 -13.89 -6.20
N VAL A 53 -6.87 -14.27 -7.35
CA VAL A 53 -6.83 -13.43 -8.55
C VAL A 53 -7.59 -12.11 -8.34
N ARG A 54 -8.68 -12.11 -7.58
CA ARG A 54 -9.39 -10.89 -7.19
C ARG A 54 -8.50 -9.97 -6.34
N GLN A 55 -7.79 -10.52 -5.34
CA GLN A 55 -6.88 -9.76 -4.48
C GLN A 55 -5.69 -9.20 -5.25
N LEU A 56 -5.11 -9.96 -6.18
CA LEU A 56 -4.03 -9.49 -7.04
C LEU A 56 -4.44 -8.24 -7.84
N LYS A 57 -5.67 -8.23 -8.37
CA LYS A 57 -6.23 -7.08 -9.10
C LYS A 57 -6.49 -5.89 -8.17
N LEU A 58 -7.11 -6.12 -7.01
CA LEU A 58 -7.49 -5.05 -6.08
C LEU A 58 -6.28 -4.37 -5.43
N ARG A 59 -5.21 -5.12 -5.21
CA ARG A 59 -3.98 -4.62 -4.56
C ARG A 59 -2.88 -4.25 -5.56
N ASP A 60 -3.15 -4.42 -6.85
CA ASP A 60 -2.19 -4.30 -7.95
C ASP A 60 -0.84 -5.01 -7.68
N MET A 61 -0.92 -6.24 -7.17
CA MET A 61 0.26 -7.06 -6.89
C MET A 61 0.82 -7.62 -8.20
N GLY A 62 2.12 -7.49 -8.40
CA GLY A 62 2.80 -8.01 -9.59
C GLY A 62 4.27 -8.33 -9.32
N GLY A 63 4.91 -8.94 -10.30
CA GLY A 63 6.17 -9.66 -10.16
C GLY A 63 5.94 -11.17 -10.12
N LEU A 64 6.85 -11.89 -9.46
CA LEU A 64 6.70 -13.31 -9.18
C LEU A 64 5.73 -13.51 -8.01
N ILE A 65 4.74 -14.38 -8.20
CA ILE A 65 3.74 -14.72 -7.19
C ILE A 65 3.73 -16.25 -7.08
N ILE A 66 3.76 -16.74 -5.84
CA ILE A 66 3.71 -18.16 -5.50
C ILE A 66 2.46 -18.38 -4.64
N CYS A 67 1.60 -19.29 -5.08
CA CYS A 67 0.38 -19.67 -4.38
C CYS A 67 0.53 -21.10 -3.85
N ASP A 68 0.51 -21.26 -2.53
CA ASP A 68 0.53 -22.53 -1.83
C ASP A 68 -0.91 -22.97 -1.52
N PHE A 69 -1.39 -23.97 -2.26
CA PHE A 69 -2.74 -24.51 -2.11
C PHE A 69 -2.73 -25.68 -1.13
N ILE A 70 -3.88 -25.95 -0.49
CA ILE A 70 -4.03 -27.11 0.37
C ILE A 70 -3.75 -28.38 -0.44
N ASP A 71 -2.93 -29.28 0.11
CA ASP A 71 -2.60 -30.55 -0.51
C ASP A 71 -3.85 -31.36 -0.90
N MET A 72 -3.78 -31.95 -2.09
CA MET A 72 -4.81 -32.84 -2.63
C MET A 72 -4.16 -34.08 -3.23
N ARG A 73 -4.83 -35.21 -3.10
CA ARG A 73 -4.37 -36.50 -3.63
C ARG A 73 -4.82 -36.70 -5.07
N GLU A 74 -6.00 -36.21 -5.41
CA GLU A 74 -6.56 -36.44 -6.74
C GLU A 74 -6.03 -35.45 -7.79
N ASN A 75 -5.35 -35.97 -8.81
CA ASN A 75 -4.87 -35.17 -9.94
C ASN A 75 -5.99 -34.46 -10.73
N ARG A 76 -7.21 -35.03 -10.69
CA ARG A 76 -8.39 -34.39 -11.30
C ARG A 76 -8.69 -33.06 -10.61
N ASN A 77 -8.66 -33.02 -9.29
CA ASN A 77 -8.93 -31.83 -8.48
C ASN A 77 -7.89 -30.74 -8.73
N LYS A 78 -6.59 -31.12 -8.78
CA LYS A 78 -5.50 -30.20 -9.15
C LYS A 78 -5.74 -29.53 -10.51
N ARG A 79 -6.11 -30.32 -11.53
CA ARG A 79 -6.38 -29.80 -12.88
C ARG A 79 -7.56 -28.83 -12.93
N GLU A 80 -8.63 -29.09 -12.18
CA GLU A 80 -9.78 -28.18 -12.09
C GLU A 80 -9.41 -26.87 -11.39
N ILE A 81 -8.59 -26.90 -10.34
CA ILE A 81 -8.09 -25.69 -9.69
C ILE A 81 -7.20 -24.87 -10.63
N GLU A 82 -6.28 -25.50 -11.35
CA GLU A 82 -5.48 -24.81 -12.36
C GLU A 82 -6.35 -24.15 -13.44
N LYS A 83 -7.40 -24.86 -13.89
CA LYS A 83 -8.33 -24.36 -14.91
C LYS A 83 -9.11 -23.16 -14.39
N GLU A 84 -9.61 -23.23 -13.16
CA GLU A 84 -10.33 -22.13 -12.51
C GLU A 84 -9.41 -20.92 -12.30
N PHE A 85 -8.17 -21.14 -11.83
CA PHE A 85 -7.17 -20.10 -11.65
C PHE A 85 -6.87 -19.36 -12.96
N ARG A 86 -6.64 -20.12 -14.05
CA ARG A 86 -6.43 -19.54 -15.39
C ARG A 86 -7.67 -18.80 -15.89
N ASN A 87 -8.87 -19.31 -15.65
CA ASN A 87 -10.11 -18.65 -16.05
C ASN A 87 -10.28 -17.31 -15.33
N ALA A 88 -9.99 -17.26 -14.02
CA ALA A 88 -10.04 -16.02 -13.26
C ALA A 88 -9.04 -14.96 -13.77
N LEU A 89 -7.85 -15.39 -14.22
CA LEU A 89 -6.82 -14.52 -14.80
C LEU A 89 -7.20 -13.92 -16.15
N LYS A 90 -8.08 -14.55 -16.95
CA LYS A 90 -8.49 -14.02 -18.27
C LYS A 90 -9.14 -12.64 -18.21
N SER A 91 -9.76 -12.30 -17.09
CA SER A 91 -10.37 -10.99 -16.87
C SER A 91 -9.41 -9.97 -16.23
N ASP A 92 -8.13 -10.32 -16.05
CA ASP A 92 -7.11 -9.38 -15.60
C ASP A 92 -6.65 -8.50 -16.75
N ARG A 93 -6.49 -7.20 -16.47
CA ARG A 93 -5.94 -6.24 -17.44
C ARG A 93 -4.42 -6.35 -17.51
N ALA A 94 -3.78 -6.78 -16.42
CA ALA A 94 -2.34 -6.97 -16.38
C ALA A 94 -1.96 -8.23 -17.15
N ARG A 95 -0.88 -8.17 -17.95
CA ARG A 95 -0.33 -9.37 -18.60
C ARG A 95 0.12 -10.35 -17.52
N SER A 96 -0.46 -11.55 -17.52
CA SER A 96 -0.13 -12.60 -16.55
C SER A 96 0.15 -13.93 -17.23
N ARG A 97 1.09 -14.70 -16.68
CA ARG A 97 1.38 -16.08 -17.09
C ARG A 97 1.47 -16.96 -15.84
N ALA A 98 0.54 -17.90 -15.72
CA ALA A 98 0.56 -18.93 -14.68
C ALA A 98 1.09 -20.25 -15.24
N LEU A 99 1.95 -20.93 -14.49
CA LEU A 99 2.41 -22.28 -14.77
C LEU A 99 1.39 -23.31 -14.29
N ARG A 100 1.66 -24.59 -14.57
CA ARG A 100 0.90 -25.68 -13.96
C ARG A 100 1.30 -25.82 -12.49
N MET A 101 0.46 -26.48 -11.71
CA MET A 101 0.77 -26.81 -10.33
C MET A 101 2.03 -27.67 -10.30
N SER A 102 3.01 -27.28 -9.49
CA SER A 102 4.26 -27.99 -9.35
C SER A 102 4.07 -29.32 -8.61
N ALA A 103 5.12 -30.14 -8.58
CA ALA A 103 5.12 -31.36 -7.78
C ALA A 103 4.93 -31.08 -6.27
N PHE A 104 5.29 -29.88 -5.83
CA PHE A 104 5.15 -29.41 -4.46
C PHE A 104 3.78 -28.76 -4.16
N GLY A 105 2.81 -28.82 -5.09
CA GLY A 105 1.48 -28.24 -4.87
C GLY A 105 1.36 -26.74 -5.10
N LEU A 106 2.46 -26.09 -5.52
CA LEU A 106 2.51 -24.64 -5.73
C LEU A 106 2.02 -24.26 -7.12
N ILE A 107 1.29 -23.15 -7.23
CA ILE A 107 1.06 -22.47 -8.52
C ILE A 107 1.92 -21.22 -8.57
N GLU A 108 2.80 -21.18 -9.57
CA GLU A 108 3.66 -20.04 -9.85
C GLU A 108 3.04 -19.19 -10.96
N LEU A 109 3.02 -17.87 -10.77
CA LEU A 109 2.69 -16.95 -11.85
C LEU A 109 3.58 -15.72 -11.87
N THR A 110 3.74 -15.17 -13.07
CA THR A 110 4.26 -13.82 -13.27
C THR A 110 3.11 -12.91 -13.68
N ARG A 111 3.00 -11.76 -13.03
CA ARG A 111 1.99 -10.74 -13.35
C ARG A 111 2.66 -9.40 -13.54
N GLN A 112 2.40 -8.73 -14.65
CA GLN A 112 2.93 -7.39 -14.93
C GLN A 112 2.41 -6.40 -13.87
N ARG A 113 3.32 -5.62 -13.29
CA ARG A 113 2.94 -4.48 -12.43
C ARG A 113 2.37 -3.38 -13.32
N MET A 114 1.12 -3.01 -13.13
CA MET A 114 0.46 -1.99 -13.95
C MET A 114 0.72 -0.57 -13.42
N ARG A 115 0.96 -0.44 -12.12
CA ARG A 115 1.39 0.82 -11.48
C ARG A 115 2.62 0.56 -10.59
N PRO A 116 3.46 1.58 -10.34
CA PRO A 116 4.29 1.58 -9.14
C PRO A 116 3.37 1.29 -7.95
N SER A 117 3.74 0.36 -7.06
CA SER A 117 2.90 0.05 -5.90
C SER A 117 2.61 1.35 -5.14
N LEU A 118 1.42 1.50 -4.55
CA LEU A 118 1.09 2.67 -3.69
C LEU A 118 2.17 2.92 -2.63
N HIS A 119 2.84 1.86 -2.20
CA HIS A 119 3.99 1.93 -1.31
C HIS A 119 5.16 2.70 -1.93
N SER A 120 5.54 2.40 -3.18
CA SER A 120 6.61 3.13 -3.89
C SER A 120 6.27 4.59 -4.24
N SER A 121 4.98 4.96 -4.33
CA SER A 121 4.60 6.37 -4.52
C SER A 121 4.52 7.17 -3.22
N THR A 122 4.31 6.49 -2.08
CA THR A 122 4.15 7.12 -0.76
C THR A 122 5.46 7.09 0.04
N TYR A 123 6.35 6.15 -0.25
CA TYR A 123 7.58 5.90 0.49
C TYR A 123 8.77 5.69 -0.43
N LEU A 124 9.91 6.24 -0.03
CA LEU A 124 11.21 6.07 -0.62
C LEU A 124 12.07 5.17 0.28
N LYS A 125 13.08 4.51 -0.31
CA LYS A 125 14.09 3.79 0.48
C LYS A 125 14.86 4.78 1.35
N CYS A 126 15.10 4.41 2.61
CA CYS A 126 15.89 5.25 3.51
C CYS A 126 17.36 5.30 3.05
N SER A 127 17.88 6.50 2.83
CA SER A 127 19.26 6.75 2.42
C SER A 127 20.29 6.54 3.53
N HIS A 128 19.87 6.44 4.80
CA HIS A 128 20.77 6.24 5.94
C HIS A 128 21.04 4.77 6.28
N CYS A 129 20.08 3.88 6.00
CA CYS A 129 20.21 2.45 6.28
C CYS A 129 20.14 1.60 5.02
N ASP A 130 20.49 2.19 3.87
CA ASP A 130 20.58 1.54 2.55
C ASP A 130 19.33 0.72 2.18
N GLY A 131 18.15 1.25 2.53
CA GLY A 131 16.86 0.61 2.22
C GLY A 131 16.36 -0.44 3.22
N ALA A 132 17.04 -0.67 4.34
CA ALA A 132 16.50 -1.49 5.44
C ALA A 132 15.23 -0.88 6.06
N GLY A 133 15.07 0.43 5.95
CA GLY A 133 13.88 1.19 6.32
C GLY A 133 13.35 2.01 5.15
N VAL A 134 12.18 2.62 5.36
CA VAL A 134 11.54 3.49 4.38
C VAL A 134 11.21 4.85 4.99
N VAL A 135 11.31 5.89 4.18
CA VAL A 135 10.96 7.27 4.53
C VAL A 135 9.80 7.73 3.65
N LYS A 136 8.93 8.61 4.15
CA LYS A 136 7.83 9.15 3.33
C LYS A 136 8.41 9.94 2.14
N SER A 137 7.82 9.81 0.97
CA SER A 137 8.14 10.61 -0.21
C SER A 137 7.85 12.10 0.05
N PHE A 138 8.53 13.00 -0.67
CA PHE A 138 8.33 14.44 -0.49
C PHE A 138 6.90 14.84 -0.84
N GLU A 139 6.25 14.17 -1.79
CA GLU A 139 4.84 14.38 -2.14
C GLU A 139 3.93 14.00 -0.97
N SER A 140 4.17 12.84 -0.35
CA SER A 140 3.39 12.38 0.81
C SER A 140 3.58 13.31 2.00
N GLN A 141 4.82 13.72 2.30
CA GLN A 141 5.10 14.67 3.37
C GLN A 141 4.44 16.02 3.11
N SER A 142 4.47 16.49 1.86
CA SER A 142 3.85 17.78 1.49
C SER A 142 2.33 17.79 1.74
N ILE A 143 1.63 16.68 1.49
CA ILE A 143 0.19 16.57 1.76
C ILE A 143 -0.09 16.68 3.27
N GLU A 144 0.71 16.02 4.09
CA GLU A 144 0.59 16.08 5.55
C GLU A 144 0.86 17.48 6.09
N VAL A 145 1.92 18.12 5.60
CA VAL A 145 2.26 19.52 5.92
C VAL A 145 1.12 20.46 5.56
N LEU A 146 0.55 20.36 4.36
CA LEU A 146 -0.57 21.23 3.93
C LEU A 146 -1.80 21.06 4.81
N ARG A 147 -2.09 19.84 5.29
CA ARG A 147 -3.18 19.59 6.25
C ARG A 147 -2.92 20.28 7.57
N THR A 148 -1.70 20.16 8.12
CA THR A 148 -1.33 20.80 9.38
C THR A 148 -1.33 22.32 9.27
N VAL A 149 -0.85 22.86 8.16
CA VAL A 149 -0.89 24.30 7.87
C VAL A 149 -2.33 24.80 7.80
N ARG A 150 -3.23 24.08 7.11
CA ARG A 150 -4.66 24.42 7.07
C ARG A 150 -5.30 24.35 8.46
N LEU A 151 -4.95 23.35 9.28
CA LEU A 151 -5.43 23.24 10.65
C LEU A 151 -4.98 24.44 11.50
N ALA A 152 -3.69 24.80 11.43
CA ALA A 152 -3.15 25.98 12.10
C ALA A 152 -3.83 27.28 11.63
N ALA A 153 -4.03 27.41 10.31
CA ALA A 153 -4.69 28.56 9.71
C ALA A 153 -6.15 28.70 10.15
N SER A 154 -6.83 27.63 10.56
CA SER A 154 -8.20 27.74 11.07
C SER A 154 -8.31 28.34 12.49
N LYS A 155 -7.21 28.41 13.26
CA LYS A 155 -7.24 28.95 14.63
C LYS A 155 -7.24 30.46 14.64
N ALA A 156 -8.22 31.09 15.29
CA ALA A 156 -8.36 32.55 15.36
C ALA A 156 -7.12 33.28 15.91
N VAL A 157 -6.42 32.68 16.87
CA VAL A 157 -5.21 33.27 17.49
C VAL A 157 -4.01 33.34 16.55
N VAL A 158 -4.00 32.56 15.46
CA VAL A 158 -2.87 32.48 14.53
C VAL A 158 -3.03 33.54 13.43
N ARG A 159 -1.98 34.32 13.18
CA ARG A 159 -1.90 35.33 12.10
C ARG A 159 -0.81 35.06 11.08
N ARG A 160 0.29 34.45 11.51
CA ARG A 160 1.40 34.04 10.65
C ARG A 160 1.83 32.62 10.98
N ILE A 161 2.10 31.85 9.95
CA ILE A 161 2.59 30.48 10.04
C ILE A 161 3.96 30.42 9.38
N GLU A 162 4.95 29.90 10.10
CA GLU A 162 6.28 29.65 9.58
C GLU A 162 6.53 28.14 9.59
N LEU A 163 6.84 27.61 8.41
CA LEU A 163 7.07 26.20 8.15
C LEU A 163 8.54 26.00 7.81
N THR A 164 9.23 25.13 8.54
CA THR A 164 10.59 24.67 8.21
C THR A 164 10.53 23.20 7.85
N VAL A 165 10.93 22.86 6.62
CA VAL A 165 10.86 21.50 6.06
C VAL A 165 12.11 21.18 5.24
N ALA A 166 12.36 19.89 5.02
CA ALA A 166 13.43 19.45 4.12
C ALA A 166 13.37 20.14 2.75
N SER A 167 14.54 20.41 2.17
CA SER A 167 14.69 21.18 0.93
C SER A 167 13.81 20.68 -0.24
N ALA A 168 13.68 19.36 -0.41
CA ALA A 168 12.83 18.77 -1.45
C ALA A 168 11.34 19.09 -1.24
N VAL A 169 10.88 19.05 0.02
CA VAL A 169 9.50 19.39 0.40
C VAL A 169 9.25 20.89 0.21
N ALA A 170 10.18 21.74 0.63
CA ALA A 170 10.07 23.20 0.42
C ALA A 170 9.95 23.55 -1.06
N SER A 171 10.80 22.97 -1.91
CA SER A 171 10.76 23.18 -3.36
C SER A 171 9.42 22.70 -3.95
N PHE A 172 8.94 21.53 -3.55
CA PHE A 172 7.66 21.00 -4.03
C PHE A 172 6.46 21.87 -3.62
N LEU A 173 6.47 22.36 -2.38
CA LEU A 173 5.43 23.25 -1.86
C LEU A 173 5.40 24.59 -2.59
N LEU A 174 6.57 25.21 -2.79
CA LEU A 174 6.71 26.54 -3.37
C LEU A 174 6.56 26.57 -4.90
N ASN A 175 6.72 25.43 -5.58
CA ASN A 175 6.57 25.33 -7.03
C ASN A 175 5.27 24.60 -7.42
N GLN A 176 5.16 23.29 -7.16
CA GLN A 176 4.04 22.47 -7.62
C GLN A 176 2.76 22.65 -6.80
N ARG A 177 2.86 23.02 -5.52
CA ARG A 177 1.69 23.24 -4.63
C ARG A 177 1.49 24.70 -4.24
N ARG A 178 2.10 25.63 -4.97
CA ARG A 178 2.02 27.08 -4.70
C ARG A 178 0.58 27.59 -4.68
N SER A 179 -0.25 27.14 -5.62
CA SER A 179 -1.67 27.53 -5.70
C SER A 179 -2.47 27.10 -4.46
N VAL A 180 -2.15 25.95 -3.87
CA VAL A 180 -2.81 25.47 -2.65
C VAL A 180 -2.42 26.30 -1.45
N LEU A 181 -1.15 26.69 -1.33
CA LEU A 181 -0.70 27.60 -0.27
C LEU A 181 -1.39 28.95 -0.39
N MET A 182 -1.41 29.54 -1.58
CA MET A 182 -2.11 30.80 -1.85
C MET A 182 -3.60 30.74 -1.51
N GLN A 183 -4.25 29.61 -1.82
CA GLN A 183 -5.64 29.41 -1.46
C GLN A 183 -5.83 29.40 0.07
N ILE A 184 -4.95 28.73 0.82
CA ILE A 184 -5.03 28.75 2.30
C ILE A 184 -4.78 30.17 2.83
N GLU A 185 -3.83 30.92 2.27
CA GLU A 185 -3.59 32.32 2.67
C GLU A 185 -4.82 33.20 2.43
N ALA A 186 -5.49 33.04 1.29
CA ALA A 186 -6.68 33.78 0.92
C ALA A 186 -7.90 33.39 1.78
N ASP A 187 -8.15 32.09 1.97
CA ASP A 187 -9.30 31.57 2.72
C ASP A 187 -9.29 32.01 4.20
N PHE A 188 -8.11 32.13 4.81
CA PHE A 188 -7.95 32.44 6.24
C PHE A 188 -7.37 33.83 6.52
N GLU A 189 -7.05 34.60 5.47
CA GLU A 189 -6.40 35.92 5.56
C GLU A 189 -5.13 35.92 6.43
N LYS A 190 -4.25 34.93 6.20
CA LYS A 190 -3.02 34.70 6.99
C LYS A 190 -1.79 34.59 6.10
N LYS A 191 -0.63 34.91 6.66
CA LYS A 191 0.66 34.79 5.95
C LYS A 191 1.32 33.46 6.24
N ILE A 192 1.74 32.75 5.20
CA ILE A 192 2.49 31.49 5.30
C ILE A 192 3.90 31.71 4.75
N ARG A 193 4.92 31.37 5.55
CA ARG A 193 6.32 31.38 5.13
C ARG A 193 6.88 29.97 5.16
N VAL A 194 7.58 29.58 4.10
CA VAL A 194 8.21 28.27 3.97
C VAL A 194 9.72 28.47 3.91
N TYR A 195 10.43 27.79 4.82
CA TYR A 195 11.88 27.77 4.93
C TYR A 195 12.38 26.36 4.62
N ALA A 196 13.43 26.28 3.80
CA ALA A 196 14.12 25.03 3.52
C ALA A 196 15.16 24.75 4.61
N ASP A 197 15.09 23.56 5.19
CA ASP A 197 16.19 22.99 5.96
C ASP A 197 17.12 22.23 5.01
N HIS A 198 18.41 22.57 5.08
CA HIS A 198 19.47 21.98 4.27
C HIS A 198 20.29 20.95 5.05
N SER A 199 20.05 20.81 6.35
CA SER A 199 20.86 19.95 7.24
C SER A 199 20.45 18.47 7.17
N ASP A 200 19.17 18.17 6.86
CA ASP A 200 18.70 16.79 6.81
C ASP A 200 17.51 16.61 5.84
N ALA A 201 17.61 15.64 4.94
CA ALA A 201 16.54 15.27 4.00
C ALA A 201 15.36 14.55 4.68
N SER A 202 15.59 14.03 5.90
CA SER A 202 14.60 13.36 6.75
C SER A 202 14.08 14.25 7.88
N ALA A 203 14.44 15.53 7.89
CA ALA A 203 14.01 16.50 8.90
C ALA A 203 12.48 16.49 9.07
N GLN A 204 12.03 16.31 10.31
CA GLN A 204 10.61 16.43 10.63
C GLN A 204 10.13 17.86 10.36
N PRO A 205 8.95 18.03 9.76
CA PRO A 205 8.40 19.36 9.51
C PRO A 205 8.17 20.10 10.82
N LYS A 206 8.78 21.28 10.97
CA LYS A 206 8.57 22.17 12.12
C LYS A 206 7.63 23.28 11.72
N ILE A 207 6.54 23.46 12.48
CA ILE A 207 5.55 24.51 12.26
C ILE A 207 5.51 25.41 13.49
N VAL A 208 5.73 26.70 13.29
CA VAL A 208 5.65 27.72 14.33
C VAL A 208 4.57 28.72 13.93
N CYS A 209 3.63 28.95 14.83
CA CYS A 209 2.53 29.90 14.62
C CYS A 209 2.74 31.14 15.48
N TYR A 210 2.35 32.29 14.94
CA TYR A 210 2.48 33.59 15.58
C TYR A 210 1.14 34.30 15.63
N ASP A 211 0.88 35.03 16.72
CA ASP A 211 -0.26 35.93 16.86
C ASP A 211 -0.03 37.31 16.22
N GLU A 212 -0.97 38.24 16.44
CA GLU A 212 -0.87 39.64 15.98
C GLU A 212 0.32 40.39 16.56
N ARG A 213 0.75 40.04 17.78
CA ARG A 213 1.85 40.68 18.50
C ARG A 213 3.21 40.03 18.16
N GLY A 214 3.21 39.02 17.30
CA GLY A 214 4.41 38.26 16.96
C GLY A 214 4.84 37.26 18.05
N SER A 215 3.98 36.96 19.02
CA SER A 215 4.23 35.95 20.05
C SER A 215 3.94 34.55 19.50
N ILE A 216 4.73 33.56 19.91
CA ILE A 216 4.54 32.17 19.50
C ILE A 216 3.28 31.61 20.15
N VAL A 217 2.40 31.03 19.35
CA VAL A 217 1.16 30.38 19.81
C VAL A 217 1.15 28.90 19.43
N ARG A 218 0.60 28.08 20.32
CA ARG A 218 0.26 26.68 20.02
C ARG A 218 -1.11 26.63 19.34
N PHE A 219 -1.28 25.72 18.39
CA PHE A 219 -2.54 25.51 17.66
C PHE A 219 -3.07 24.09 17.85
#